data_AF-A0A7X2TLJ5-F1
#
_entry.id   AF-A0A7X2TLJ5-F1
#
_cell.length_a   1.000
_cell.length_b   1.000
_cell.length_c   1.000
_cell.angle_alpha   90.00
_cell.angle_beta   90.00
_cell.angle_gamma   90.00
#
_symmetry.space_group_name_H-M   'P 1'
#
loop_
_entity.id
_entity.type
_entity.pdbx_description
1 polymer ?
#
loop_
_entity_poly.entity_id
_entity_poly.type
_entity_poly.pdbx_seq_one_letter_code
_entity_poly.pdbx_strand_id
1 'polypeptide(L)'
;MKVTEFDKSKEFETKAEPLLQELLKVCKFYEIPLFITVCPKSEPEKTWYYNDHVSTVINHQKLFDDQIKKHILVADGFDVIQPGTYVEMNCEDLADEESISQEK
;
A
#
# COMPACT_ATOMS: atom_id res chain seq x y z
N MET A 1 -21.44 -12.19 -8.62
CA MET A 1 -20.52 -12.69 -7.57
C MET A 1 -21.06 -12.21 -6.24
N LYS A 2 -21.13 -13.04 -5.19
CA LYS A 2 -21.60 -12.61 -3.87
C LYS A 2 -20.38 -12.19 -3.03
N VAL A 3 -20.29 -10.91 -2.66
CA VAL A 3 -19.22 -10.38 -1.80
C VAL A 3 -19.46 -10.86 -0.37
N THR A 4 -18.38 -11.16 0.37
CA THR A 4 -18.49 -11.52 1.79
C THR A 4 -18.46 -10.24 2.61
N GLU A 5 -19.57 -9.94 3.28
CA GLU A 5 -19.74 -8.74 4.09
C GLU A 5 -19.29 -9.00 5.52
N PHE A 6 -18.45 -8.12 6.05
CA PHE A 6 -18.04 -8.16 7.46
C PHE A 6 -17.51 -6.81 7.93
N ASP A 7 -17.65 -6.57 9.23
CA ASP A 7 -16.99 -5.47 9.93
C ASP A 7 -16.31 -6.03 11.19
N LYS A 8 -14.99 -5.91 11.20
CA LYS A 8 -14.09 -6.29 12.29
C LYS A 8 -13.19 -5.13 12.68
N SER A 9 -13.59 -3.90 12.37
CA SER A 9 -12.81 -2.68 12.66
C SER A 9 -12.52 -2.56 14.15
N LYS A 10 -13.51 -2.84 15.01
CA LYS A 10 -13.34 -2.79 16.46
C LYS A 10 -12.36 -3.84 16.98
N GLU A 11 -12.46 -5.09 16.52
CA GLU A 11 -11.51 -6.14 16.90
C GLU A 11 -10.11 -5.86 16.36
N PHE A 12 -9.99 -5.25 15.18
CA PHE A 12 -8.72 -4.80 14.64
C PHE A 12 -8.09 -3.73 15.54
N GLU A 13 -8.76 -2.59 15.75
CA GLU A 13 -8.27 -1.45 16.55
C GLU A 13 -7.93 -1.86 18.00
N THR A 14 -8.74 -2.72 18.62
CA THR A 14 -8.57 -3.06 20.04
C THR A 14 -7.63 -4.24 20.30
N LYS A 15 -7.41 -5.13 19.32
CA LYS A 15 -6.65 -6.37 19.53
C LYS A 15 -5.50 -6.54 18.56
N ALA A 16 -5.74 -6.37 17.26
CA ALA A 16 -4.73 -6.67 16.24
C ALA A 16 -3.77 -5.49 16.01
N GLU A 17 -4.27 -4.26 15.96
CA GLU A 17 -3.47 -3.07 15.72
C GLU A 17 -2.37 -2.87 16.79
N PRO A 18 -2.60 -3.06 18.10
CA PRO A 18 -1.53 -2.96 19.08
C PRO A 18 -0.39 -3.96 18.85
N LEU A 19 -0.71 -5.20 18.44
CA LEU A 19 0.29 -6.23 18.11
C LEU A 19 1.06 -5.88 16.84
N LEU A 20 0.34 -5.33 15.85
CA LEU A 20 0.94 -4.82 14.62
C LEU A 20 1.94 -3.70 14.92
N GLN A 21 1.57 -2.76 15.80
CA GLN A 21 2.44 -1.65 16.19
C GLN A 21 3.69 -2.13 16.93
N GLU A 22 3.59 -3.15 17.79
CA GLU A 22 4.77 -3.78 18.40
C GLU A 22 5.67 -4.44 17.35
N LEU A 23 5.10 -5.16 16.38
CA LEU A 23 5.86 -5.73 15.26
C LEU A 23 6.59 -4.64 14.46
N LEU A 24 5.87 -3.56 14.11
CA LEU A 24 6.44 -2.43 13.37
C LEU A 24 7.59 -1.76 14.13
N LYS A 25 7.48 -1.61 15.46
CA LYS A 25 8.58 -1.10 16.29
C LYS A 25 9.81 -1.97 16.20
N VAL A 26 9.65 -3.30 16.33
CA VAL A 26 10.77 -4.26 16.24
C VAL A 26 11.40 -4.20 14.85
N CYS A 27 10.60 -4.23 13.79
CA CYS A 27 11.10 -4.15 12.42
C CYS A 27 11.81 -2.83 12.13
N LYS A 28 11.30 -1.69 12.62
CA LYS A 28 11.98 -0.39 12.52
C LYS A 28 13.32 -0.40 13.26
N PHE A 29 13.35 -0.93 14.49
CA PHE A 29 14.54 -0.93 15.34
C PHE A 29 15.67 -1.79 14.77
N TYR A 30 15.35 -2.97 14.23
CA TYR A 30 16.34 -3.88 13.62
C TYR A 30 16.50 -3.68 12.11
N GLU A 31 15.92 -2.60 11.56
CA GLU A 31 15.99 -2.28 10.14
C GLU A 31 15.53 -3.42 9.22
N ILE A 32 14.49 -4.15 9.64
CA ILE A 32 13.90 -5.24 8.86
C ILE A 32 12.79 -4.65 7.98
N PRO A 33 12.94 -4.70 6.64
CA PRO A 33 11.88 -4.24 5.73
C PRO A 33 10.60 -5.06 5.89
N LEU A 34 9.47 -4.36 5.91
CA LEU A 34 8.15 -4.97 6.10
C LEU A 34 7.11 -4.19 5.29
N PHE A 35 6.15 -4.91 4.71
CA PHE A 35 4.89 -4.33 4.22
C PHE A 35 3.75 -5.18 4.77
N ILE A 36 2.69 -4.54 5.26
CA ILE A 36 1.53 -5.22 5.80
C ILE A 36 0.24 -4.55 5.36
N THR A 37 -0.72 -5.37 4.97
CA THR A 37 -2.08 -4.99 4.59
C THR A 37 -3.04 -5.77 5.47
N VAL A 38 -4.06 -5.08 6.01
CA VAL A 38 -5.15 -5.68 6.76
C VAL A 38 -6.47 -5.18 6.22
N CYS A 39 -7.44 -6.07 6.06
CA CYS A 39 -8.81 -5.73 5.64
C CYS A 39 -9.74 -5.83 6.86
N PRO A 40 -9.95 -4.76 7.64
CA PRO A 40 -10.86 -4.79 8.79
C PRO A 40 -12.33 -4.86 8.38
N LYS A 41 -12.67 -4.43 7.16
CA LYS A 41 -14.06 -4.26 6.75
C LYS A 41 -14.24 -4.44 5.25
N SER A 42 -15.29 -5.16 4.86
CA SER A 42 -15.73 -5.31 3.46
C SER A 42 -17.24 -5.28 3.37
N GLU A 43 -17.75 -4.48 2.44
CA GLU A 43 -19.16 -4.31 2.08
C GLU A 43 -19.33 -4.49 0.56
N PRO A 44 -20.56 -4.59 0.01
CA PRO A 44 -20.76 -4.86 -1.42
C PRO A 44 -20.15 -3.81 -2.35
N GLU A 45 -20.10 -2.55 -1.93
CA GLU A 45 -19.65 -1.42 -2.76
C GLU A 45 -18.21 -0.98 -2.44
N LYS A 46 -17.68 -1.35 -1.27
CA LYS A 46 -16.40 -0.86 -0.80
C LYS A 46 -15.70 -1.84 0.14
N THR A 47 -14.40 -1.93 0.00
CA THR A 47 -13.52 -2.63 0.95
C THR A 47 -12.54 -1.63 1.53
N TRP A 48 -12.27 -1.74 2.82
CA TRP A 48 -11.33 -0.89 3.52
C TRP A 48 -10.08 -1.68 3.81
N TYR A 49 -8.93 -1.08 3.50
CA TYR A 49 -7.63 -1.62 3.80
C TYR A 49 -6.88 -0.66 4.73
N TYR A 50 -6.18 -1.25 5.68
CA TYR A 50 -5.15 -0.61 6.48
C TYR A 50 -3.80 -1.11 5.96
N ASN A 51 -2.92 -0.19 5.56
CA ASN A 51 -1.59 -0.51 5.06
C ASN A 51 -0.54 0.21 5.90
N ASP A 52 0.54 -0.49 6.27
CA ASP A 52 1.72 0.11 6.91
C ASP A 52 2.99 -0.59 6.40
N HIS A 53 4.14 0.06 6.55
CA HIS A 53 5.40 -0.46 6.06
C HIS A 53 6.62 0.07 6.83
N VAL A 54 7.71 -0.69 6.72
CA VAL A 54 9.06 -0.28 7.08
C VAL A 54 9.86 -0.20 5.79
N SER A 55 10.13 1.04 5.35
CA SER A 55 10.71 1.32 4.03
C SER A 55 12.20 0.98 3.97
N THR A 56 12.60 0.33 2.89
CA THR A 56 14.01 0.11 2.52
C THR A 56 14.74 1.42 2.21
N VAL A 57 14.00 2.45 1.76
CA VAL A 57 14.53 3.75 1.35
C VAL A 57 15.12 4.51 2.54
N ILE A 58 14.43 4.51 3.68
CA ILE A 58 14.85 5.24 4.88
C ILE A 58 16.12 4.63 5.47
N ASN A 59 16.26 3.31 5.38
CA ASN A 59 17.42 2.58 5.93
C ASN A 59 18.57 2.43 4.91
N HIS A 60 18.47 3.07 3.73
CA HIS A 60 19.46 2.96 2.64
C HIS A 60 19.77 1.51 2.21
N GLN A 61 18.80 0.61 2.37
CA GLN A 61 18.96 -0.80 2.02
C GLN A 61 18.55 -1.03 0.57
N LYS A 62 19.32 -1.86 -0.16
CA LYS A 62 18.97 -2.29 -1.51
C LYS A 62 18.72 -3.79 -1.50
N LEU A 63 17.47 -4.18 -1.72
CA LEU A 63 17.10 -5.57 -1.87
C LEU A 63 17.46 -6.05 -3.28
N PHE A 64 17.88 -7.32 -3.40
CA PHE A 64 18.19 -7.94 -4.69
C PHE A 64 16.93 -8.03 -5.58
N ASP A 65 15.81 -8.46 -4.99
CA ASP A 65 14.46 -8.37 -5.57
C ASP A 65 13.56 -7.65 -4.57
N ASP A 66 13.37 -6.33 -4.77
CA ASP A 66 12.53 -5.52 -3.89
C ASP A 66 11.05 -5.73 -4.22
N GLN A 67 10.44 -6.70 -3.53
CA GLN A 67 9.01 -6.99 -3.65
C GLN A 67 8.15 -6.04 -2.81
N ILE A 68 8.72 -5.44 -1.75
CA ILE A 68 8.00 -4.53 -0.86
C ILE A 68 7.54 -3.30 -1.62
N LYS A 69 8.44 -2.68 -2.40
CA LYS A 69 8.08 -1.53 -3.24
C LYS A 69 6.96 -1.89 -4.23
N LYS A 70 7.00 -3.09 -4.81
CA LYS A 70 5.97 -3.57 -5.75
C LYS A 70 4.61 -3.70 -5.05
N HIS A 71 4.57 -4.29 -3.85
CA HIS A 71 3.33 -4.42 -3.08
C HIS A 71 2.74 -3.07 -2.65
N ILE A 72 3.59 -2.12 -2.24
CA ILE A 72 3.16 -0.75 -1.91
C ILE A 72 2.48 -0.10 -3.11
N LEU A 73 3.09 -0.18 -4.30
CA LEU A 73 2.49 0.38 -5.53
C LEU A 73 1.10 -0.21 -5.79
N VAL A 74 0.93 -1.53 -5.65
CA VAL A 74 -0.39 -2.17 -5.83
C VAL A 74 -1.39 -1.66 -4.79
N ALA A 75 -0.96 -1.48 -3.56
CA ALA A 75 -1.81 -0.96 -2.48
C ALA A 75 -2.20 0.52 -2.68
N ASP A 76 -1.36 1.29 -3.35
CA ASP A 76 -1.60 2.69 -3.73
C ASP A 76 -2.43 2.83 -5.02
N GLY A 77 -2.87 1.71 -5.62
CA GLY A 77 -3.78 1.69 -6.77
C GLY A 77 -3.10 1.56 -8.13
N PHE A 78 -1.80 1.24 -8.18
CA PHE A 78 -1.14 0.92 -9.45
C PHE A 78 -1.53 -0.48 -9.93
N ASP A 79 -1.89 -0.59 -11.22
CA ASP A 79 -2.19 -1.86 -11.85
C ASP A 79 -0.92 -2.68 -12.13
N VAL A 80 -0.99 -3.98 -11.81
CA VAL A 80 0.08 -4.93 -12.15
C VAL A 80 -0.11 -5.40 -13.58
N ILE A 81 0.80 -4.98 -14.46
CA ILE A 81 0.85 -5.45 -15.84
C ILE A 81 1.63 -6.77 -15.89
N GLN A 82 1.00 -7.83 -16.37
CA GLN A 82 1.68 -9.11 -16.59
C GLN A 82 2.74 -8.98 -17.69
N PRO A 83 3.91 -9.63 -17.54
CA PRO A 83 4.92 -9.65 -18.60
C PRO A 83 4.34 -10.19 -19.92
N GLY A 84 4.49 -9.43 -21.01
CA GLY A 84 3.97 -9.79 -22.33
C GLY A 84 2.60 -9.17 -22.68
N THR A 85 1.99 -8.42 -21.77
CA THR A 85 0.78 -7.64 -22.04
C THR A 85 1.15 -6.23 -22.54
N TYR A 86 0.40 -5.72 -23.53
CA TYR A 86 0.53 -4.35 -24.02
C TYR A 86 -0.56 -3.49 -23.37
N VAL A 87 -0.16 -2.30 -22.90
CA VAL A 87 -1.10 -1.30 -22.38
C VAL A 87 -1.02 -0.09 -23.30
N GLU A 88 -2.16 0.34 -23.82
CA GLU A 88 -2.27 1.61 -24.53
C GLU A 88 -2.22 2.75 -23.49
N MET A 89 -1.10 3.47 -23.46
CA MET A 89 -0.96 4.66 -22.64
C MET A 89 -1.50 5.85 -23.43
N ASN A 90 -2.58 6.47 -22.95
CA ASN A 90 -3.04 7.72 -23.52
C ASN A 90 -2.13 8.86 -23.01
N CYS A 91 -1.33 9.43 -23.89
CA CYS A 91 -0.42 10.52 -23.53
C CYS A 91 -1.15 11.81 -23.09
N GLU A 92 -2.45 11.95 -23.37
CA GLU A 92 -3.26 13.08 -22.92
C GLU A 92 -3.51 13.05 -21.40
N ASP A 93 -3.51 11.88 -20.78
CA ASP A 93 -3.73 11.71 -19.34
C ASP A 93 -2.50 12.13 -18.50
N LEU A 94 -1.36 12.41 -19.15
CA LEU A 94 -0.12 12.88 -18.51
C LEU A 94 -0.03 14.41 -18.43
N ALA A 95 -1.02 15.14 -18.96
CA ALA A 95 -0.92 16.59 -19.18
C ALA A 95 -1.34 17.46 -17.98
N ASP A 96 -1.83 16.90 -16.88
CA ASP A 96 -2.35 17.69 -15.75
C ASP A 96 -1.58 17.46 -14.45
N GLU A 97 -0.41 18.09 -14.27
CA GLU A 97 0.12 18.59 -12.98
C GLU A 97 1.20 19.70 -13.16
N GLU A 98 1.11 20.57 -14.17
CA GLU A 98 1.82 21.88 -14.15
C GLU A 98 0.84 23.03 -13.88
N SER A 99 0.33 23.11 -12.66
CA SER A 99 -0.26 24.38 -12.18
C SER A 99 -0.12 24.57 -10.67
N ILE A 100 1.12 24.57 -10.16
CA ILE A 100 1.43 25.24 -8.88
C ILE A 100 2.42 26.39 -9.13
N SER A 101 1.81 27.57 -9.33
CA SER A 101 2.27 28.94 -9.05
C SER A 101 3.64 29.40 -9.57
N GLN A 102 3.64 30.13 -10.70
CA GLN A 102 4.56 31.24 -10.90
C GLN A 102 4.00 32.52 -10.25
N GLU A 103 4.81 33.08 -9.33
CA GLU A 103 4.96 34.49 -8.95
C GLU A 103 3.73 35.39 -8.73
N LYS A 104 3.53 35.80 -7.47
CA LYS A 104 3.71 37.21 -7.07
C LYS A 104 3.91 37.39 -5.57
#